data_AF-A0A2D4GSU9-F1
#
_entry.id   AF-A0A2D4GSU9-F1
#
_cell.length_a   1.000
_cell.length_b   1.000
_cell.length_c   1.000
_cell.angle_alpha   90.00
_cell.angle_beta   90.00
_cell.angle_gamma   90.00
#
_symmetry.space_group_name_H-M   'P 1'
#
loop_
_entity.id
_entity.type
_entity.pdbx_description
1 polymer ?
#
loop_
_entity_poly.entity_id
_entity_poly.type
_entity_poly.pdbx_seq_one_letter_code
_entity_poly.pdbx_strand_id
1 'polypeptide(L)'
;MTEILAEALGITTEKMMDGMDEIFRVFTRYAMRNKLPREVHIRFTKKTIKSQILQVAREKTLKYKDKEIMVLRQGPRRVREIREYLFLTKELLKRGINYRWLVPEDLLLTWQEQ
;
A
#
# COMPACT_ATOMS: atom_id res chain seq x y z
N MET A 1 4.82 -9.74 -14.56
CA MET A 1 3.98 -9.02 -13.57
C MET A 1 2.55 -8.91 -14.04
N THR A 2 2.32 -8.52 -15.29
CA THR A 2 0.98 -8.40 -15.88
C THR A 2 0.16 -9.67 -15.77
N GLU A 3 0.72 -10.83 -16.11
CA GLU A 3 0.04 -12.14 -16.00
C GLU A 3 -0.40 -12.46 -14.56
N ILE A 4 0.51 -12.30 -13.59
CA ILE A 4 0.24 -12.57 -12.16
C ILE A 4 -0.92 -11.70 -11.65
N LEU A 5 -0.93 -10.42 -12.02
CA LEU A 5 -1.95 -9.48 -11.59
C LEU A 5 -3.28 -9.68 -12.34
N ALA A 6 -3.21 -10.07 -13.62
CA ALA A 6 -4.39 -10.43 -14.41
C ALA A 6 -5.06 -11.69 -13.85
N GLU A 7 -4.28 -12.72 -13.53
CA GLU A 7 -4.74 -13.96 -12.88
C GLU A 7 -5.36 -13.66 -11.50
N ALA A 8 -4.71 -12.83 -10.69
CA ALA A 8 -5.21 -12.43 -9.38
C ALA A 8 -6.59 -11.74 -9.44
N LEU A 9 -6.84 -10.97 -10.50
CA LEU A 9 -8.09 -10.24 -10.72
C LEU A 9 -9.10 -11.00 -11.60
N GLY A 10 -8.71 -12.14 -12.19
CA GLY A 10 -9.53 -12.87 -13.16
C GLY A 10 -9.84 -12.09 -14.44
N ILE A 11 -8.96 -11.18 -14.86
CA ILE A 11 -9.12 -10.35 -16.07
C ILE A 11 -8.15 -10.78 -17.18
N THR A 12 -8.43 -10.35 -18.41
CA THR A 12 -7.51 -10.57 -19.54
C THR A 12 -6.23 -9.76 -19.38
N THR A 13 -5.11 -10.29 -19.89
CA THR A 13 -3.80 -9.64 -19.87
C THR A 13 -3.83 -8.27 -20.56
N GLU A 14 -4.59 -8.14 -21.65
CA GLU A 14 -4.77 -6.88 -22.40
C GLU A 14 -5.42 -5.78 -21.55
N LYS A 15 -6.50 -6.09 -20.82
CA LYS A 15 -7.15 -5.15 -19.90
C LYS A 15 -6.21 -4.74 -18.78
N MET A 16 -5.35 -5.65 -18.34
CA MET A 16 -4.34 -5.36 -17.33
C MET A 16 -3.24 -4.45 -17.87
N MET A 17 -2.83 -4.62 -19.13
CA MET A 17 -1.87 -3.74 -19.80
C MET A 17 -2.41 -2.31 -19.95
N ASP A 18 -3.67 -2.13 -20.35
CA ASP A 18 -4.33 -0.81 -20.41
C ASP A 18 -4.37 -0.10 -19.04
N GLY A 19 -4.46 -0.89 -17.95
CA GLY A 19 -4.46 -0.39 -16.59
C GLY A 19 -3.08 0.00 -16.02
N MET A 20 -2.00 -0.41 -16.67
CA MET A 20 -0.62 -0.17 -16.26
C MET A 20 0.02 0.91 -17.13
N ASP A 21 0.77 1.80 -16.49
CA ASP A 21 1.48 2.89 -17.17
C ASP A 21 2.97 2.53 -17.25
N GLU A 22 3.63 2.46 -16.10
CA GLU A 22 5.08 2.23 -16.00
C GLU A 22 5.41 1.16 -14.97
N ILE A 23 6.41 0.32 -15.26
CA ILE A 23 6.91 -0.71 -14.34
C ILE A 23 8.40 -0.49 -14.12
N PHE A 24 8.78 -0.24 -12.86
CA PHE A 24 10.15 0.00 -12.46
C PHE A 24 10.66 -1.13 -11.57
N ARG A 25 11.89 -1.58 -11.81
CA ARG A 25 12.62 -2.40 -10.83
C ARG A 25 13.49 -1.49 -10.00
N VAL A 26 13.09 -1.27 -8.75
CA VAL A 26 13.75 -0.34 -7.84
C VAL A 26 14.64 -1.11 -6.88
N PHE A 27 15.89 -0.68 -6.78
CA PHE A 27 16.82 -1.22 -5.81
C PHE A 27 16.98 -0.23 -4.66
N THR A 28 16.23 -0.47 -3.58
CA THR A 28 16.28 0.39 -2.40
C THR A 28 17.55 0.11 -1.59
N ARG A 29 18.10 1.12 -0.90
CA ARG A 29 19.22 0.91 0.04
C ARG A 29 18.89 -0.12 1.12
N TYR A 30 17.62 -0.20 1.50
CA TYR A 30 17.13 -1.22 2.40
C TYR A 30 17.29 -2.63 1.83
N ALA A 31 16.89 -2.85 0.58
CA ALA A 31 17.06 -4.15 -0.08
C ALA A 31 18.53 -4.54 -0.20
N MET A 32 19.41 -3.58 -0.53
CA MET A 32 20.87 -3.78 -0.54
C MET A 32 21.42 -4.23 0.81
N ARG A 33 21.10 -3.48 1.87
CA ARG A 33 21.63 -3.74 3.22
C ARG A 33 21.18 -5.10 3.76
N ASN A 34 19.93 -5.48 3.47
CA ASN A 34 19.33 -6.72 3.98
C ASN A 34 19.44 -7.91 3.00
N LYS A 35 20.18 -7.77 1.89
CA LYS A 35 20.32 -8.81 0.85
C LYS A 35 18.97 -9.33 0.32
N LEU A 36 17.98 -8.44 0.20
CA LEU A 36 16.65 -8.75 -0.31
C LEU A 36 16.58 -8.62 -1.84
N PRO A 37 15.66 -9.35 -2.50
CA PRO A 37 15.41 -9.19 -3.93
C PRO A 37 14.93 -7.76 -4.26
N ARG A 38 15.16 -7.35 -5.52
CA ARG A 38 14.74 -6.01 -5.99
C ARG A 38 13.23 -5.86 -5.93
N GLU A 39 12.77 -4.68 -5.52
CA GLU A 39 11.35 -4.35 -5.50
C GLU A 39 10.86 -4.02 -6.92
N VAL A 40 9.59 -4.30 -7.20
CA VAL A 40 8.93 -3.91 -8.45
C VAL A 40 7.87 -2.88 -8.13
N HIS A 41 8.02 -1.65 -8.64
CA HIS A 41 7.05 -0.58 -8.48
C HIS A 41 6.25 -0.48 -9.77
N ILE A 42 4.92 -0.49 -9.64
CA ILE A 42 4.00 -0.41 -10.77
C ILE A 42 3.18 0.86 -10.62
N ARG A 43 3.27 1.73 -11.63
CA ARG A 43 2.40 2.88 -11.79
C ARG A 43 1.15 2.43 -12.55
N PHE A 44 -0.01 2.67 -11.95
CA PHE A 44 -1.29 2.33 -12.53
C PHE A 44 -1.97 3.59 -13.07
N THR A 45 -2.55 3.48 -14.25
CA THR A 45 -3.34 4.54 -14.89
C THR A 45 -4.66 4.74 -14.14
N LYS A 46 -5.32 3.63 -13.76
CA LYS A 46 -6.61 3.63 -13.07
C LYS A 46 -6.45 3.32 -11.58
N LYS A 47 -6.92 4.21 -10.70
CA LYS A 47 -6.89 4.02 -9.23
C LYS A 47 -7.77 2.85 -8.74
N THR A 48 -8.80 2.49 -9.51
CA THR A 48 -9.73 1.39 -9.21
C THR A 48 -9.00 0.04 -9.21
N ILE A 49 -8.24 -0.24 -10.27
CA ILE A 49 -7.43 -1.47 -10.43
C ILE A 49 -6.43 -1.59 -9.27
N LYS A 50 -5.72 -0.50 -8.95
CA LYS A 50 -4.79 -0.46 -7.81
C LYS A 50 -5.48 -0.84 -6.49
N SER A 51 -6.69 -0.36 -6.26
CA SER A 51 -7.44 -0.61 -5.02
C SER A 51 -7.94 -2.05 -4.93
N GLN A 52 -8.43 -2.59 -6.05
CA GLN A 52 -8.84 -4.00 -6.16
C GLN A 52 -7.67 -4.96 -5.91
N ILE A 53 -6.50 -4.70 -6.50
CA ILE A 53 -5.30 -5.51 -6.27
C ILE A 53 -4.90 -5.50 -4.80
N LEU A 54 -4.95 -4.33 -4.15
CA LEU A 54 -4.64 -4.22 -2.72
C LEU A 54 -5.65 -4.95 -1.83
N GLN A 55 -6.92 -5.02 -2.24
CA GLN A 55 -7.93 -5.80 -1.53
C GLN A 55 -7.70 -7.30 -1.71
N VAL A 56 -7.53 -7.77 -2.95
CA VAL A 56 -7.25 -9.19 -3.25
C VAL A 56 -5.99 -9.65 -2.55
N ALA A 57 -4.93 -8.84 -2.52
CA ALA A 57 -3.69 -9.19 -1.84
C ALA A 57 -3.81 -9.27 -0.30
N ARG A 58 -4.85 -8.68 0.30
CA ARG A 58 -5.16 -8.85 1.74
C ARG A 58 -5.90 -10.15 2.00
N GLU A 59 -6.79 -10.52 1.09
CA GLU A 59 -7.65 -11.70 1.21
C GLU A 59 -6.93 -12.98 0.79
N LYS A 60 -6.06 -12.90 -0.23
CA LYS A 60 -5.37 -14.02 -0.85
C LYS A 60 -3.88 -13.75 -0.98
N THR A 61 -3.06 -14.70 -0.55
CA THR A 61 -1.62 -14.69 -0.83
C THR A 61 -1.38 -14.92 -2.31
N LEU A 62 -0.75 -13.94 -2.96
CA LEU A 62 -0.34 -14.07 -4.36
C LEU A 62 0.90 -14.97 -4.43
N LYS A 63 0.87 -15.97 -5.31
CA LYS A 63 1.98 -16.89 -5.52
C LYS A 63 2.44 -16.81 -6.98
N TYR A 64 3.76 -16.88 -7.18
CA TYR A 64 4.36 -17.01 -8.50
C TYR A 64 5.48 -18.03 -8.43
N LYS A 65 5.38 -19.10 -9.24
CA LYS A 65 6.34 -20.21 -9.24
C LYS A 65 6.63 -20.70 -7.82
N ASP A 66 5.56 -20.94 -7.06
CA ASP A 66 5.56 -21.40 -5.66
C ASP A 66 6.19 -20.44 -4.63
N LYS A 67 6.55 -19.23 -5.05
CA LYS A 67 7.03 -18.17 -4.16
C LYS A 67 5.92 -17.18 -3.85
N GLU A 68 5.76 -16.88 -2.57
CA GLU A 68 4.80 -15.88 -2.12
C GLU A 68 5.27 -14.47 -2.47
N ILE A 69 4.36 -13.69 -3.04
CA ILE A 69 4.57 -12.29 -3.38
C ILE A 69 3.78 -11.45 -2.39
N MET A 70 4.50 -10.60 -1.68
CA MET A 70 3.88 -9.58 -0.84
C MET A 70 3.65 -8.30 -1.65
N VAL A 71 2.40 -7.85 -1.70
CA VAL A 71 2.03 -6.59 -2.36
C VAL A 71 1.78 -5.52 -1.31
N LEU A 72 2.48 -4.39 -1.44
CA LEU A 72 2.39 -3.28 -0.51
C LEU A 72 2.00 -2.00 -1.25
N ARG A 73 1.17 -1.17 -0.60
CA ARG A 73 0.89 0.18 -1.08
C ARG A 73 2.12 1.05 -0.92
N GLN A 74 2.64 1.57 -2.03
CA GLN A 74 3.63 2.65 -1.98
C GLN A 74 2.97 3.93 -1.46
N GLY A 75 3.59 4.54 -0.45
CA GLY A 75 3.20 5.83 0.11
C GLY A 75 4.44 6.68 0.37
N PRO A 76 4.30 8.01 0.50
CA PRO A 76 5.40 8.90 0.84
C PRO A 76 6.09 8.46 2.14
N ARG A 77 7.41 8.63 2.24
CA ARG A 77 8.17 8.30 3.47
C ARG A 77 7.61 9.01 4.69
N ARG A 78 7.23 10.30 4.55
CA ARG A 78 6.60 11.10 5.60
C ARG A 78 5.34 10.45 6.20
N VAL A 79 4.53 9.77 5.38
CA VAL A 79 3.35 9.03 5.87
C VAL A 79 3.73 7.78 6.68
N ARG A 80 4.92 7.21 6.43
CA ARG A 80 5.44 6.10 7.25
C ARG A 80 5.94 6.60 8.61
N GLU A 81 6.49 7.81 8.66
CA GLU A 81 6.95 8.48 9.89
C GLU A 81 5.78 8.81 10.83
N ILE A 82 4.57 9.07 10.32
CA ILE A 82 3.35 9.23 11.15
C ILE A 82 3.09 8.04 12.09
N ARG A 83 3.63 6.83 11.79
CA ARG A 83 3.57 5.69 12.71
C ARG A 83 4.25 5.95 14.07
N GLU A 84 5.11 6.96 14.17
CA GLU A 84 5.70 7.40 15.44
C GLU A 84 4.64 7.97 16.39
N TYR A 85 3.54 8.53 15.87
CA TYR A 85 2.41 9.05 16.67
C TYR A 85 1.36 7.98 17.01
N LEU A 86 1.68 6.69 16.86
CA LEU A 86 0.76 5.60 17.23
C LEU A 86 0.32 5.70 18.71
N PHE A 87 1.19 6.23 19.58
CA PHE A 87 0.84 6.45 20.99
C PHE A 87 -0.32 7.45 21.17
N LEU A 88 -0.33 8.55 20.39
CA LEU A 88 -1.43 9.53 20.42
C LEU A 88 -2.74 8.90 19.95
N THR A 89 -2.72 8.11 18.87
CA THR A 89 -3.95 7.44 18.41
C THR A 89 -4.53 6.50 19.46
N LYS A 90 -3.68 5.79 20.22
CA LYS A 90 -4.11 4.92 21.30
C LYS A 90 -4.75 5.71 22.45
N GLU A 91 -4.17 6.84 22.84
CA GLU A 91 -4.73 7.70 23.88
C GLU A 91 -6.06 8.35 23.46
N LEU A 92 -6.17 8.80 22.20
CA LEU A 92 -7.42 9.38 21.67
C LEU A 92 -8.54 8.35 21.59
N LEU A 93 -8.23 7.12 21.16
CA LEU A 93 -9.17 5.99 21.17
C LEU A 93 -9.66 5.66 22.59
N LYS A 94 -8.75 5.62 23.58
CA LYS A 94 -9.13 5.38 24.99
C LYS A 94 -10.11 6.44 25.51
N ARG A 95 -9.95 7.69 25.07
CA ARG A 95 -10.80 8.81 25.47
C ARG A 95 -12.07 8.95 24.63
N GLY A 96 -12.31 8.06 23.67
CA GLY A 96 -13.48 8.09 22.78
C GLY A 96 -13.51 9.29 21.83
N ILE A 97 -12.35 9.93 21.58
CA ILE A 97 -12.28 11.14 20.75
C ILE A 97 -12.22 10.76 19.28
N ASN A 98 -13.12 11.32 18.49
CA ASN A 98 -13.06 11.19 17.04
C ASN A 98 -11.89 12.01 16.49
N TYR A 99 -11.01 11.34 15.75
CA TYR A 99 -9.84 11.96 15.13
C TYR A 99 -9.74 11.59 13.65
N ARG A 100 -9.23 12.53 12.85
CA ARG A 100 -8.92 12.32 11.45
C ARG A 100 -7.51 12.82 11.15
N TRP A 101 -6.67 11.94 10.61
CA TRP A 101 -5.35 12.31 10.12
C TRP A 101 -5.46 13.15 8.84
N LEU A 102 -4.93 14.36 8.88
CA LEU A 102 -4.67 15.19 7.72
C LEU A 102 -3.17 15.07 7.40
N VAL A 103 -2.86 14.31 6.35
CA VAL A 103 -1.47 14.13 5.91
C VAL A 103 -0.91 15.49 5.45
N PRO A 104 0.29 15.91 5.87
CA PRO A 104 1.37 15.09 6.46
C PRO A 104 1.58 15.16 7.98
N GLU A 105 1.16 16.22 8.68
CA GLU A 105 1.47 16.43 10.11
C GLU A 105 0.27 16.87 10.95
N ASP A 106 -0.89 17.08 10.33
CA ASP A 106 -2.05 17.66 11.01
C ASP A 106 -3.00 16.59 11.53
N LEU A 107 -3.54 16.82 12.72
CA LEU A 107 -4.55 15.97 13.33
C LEU A 107 -5.80 16.80 13.62
N LEU A 108 -6.90 16.47 12.95
CA LEU A 108 -8.18 17.09 13.24
C LEU A 108 -8.87 16.29 14.35
N LEU A 109 -9.19 16.97 15.45
CA LEU A 109 -9.87 16.43 16.62
C LEU A 109 -11.21 17.15 16.76
N THR A 110 -12.30 16.39 16.92
CA THR A 110 -13.57 16.97 17.37
C THR A 110 -13.68 16.71 18.87
N TRP A 111 -13.37 17.73 19.66
CA TRP A 111 -13.50 17.72 21.11
C TRP A 111 -14.70 18.58 21.50
N GLN A 112 -15.67 17.98 22.18
CA GLN A 112 -16.75 18.71 22.83
C GLN A 112 -16.41 18.80 24.32
N GLU A 113 -16.21 20.02 24.83
CA GLU A 113 -16.17 20.26 26.27
C GLU A 113 -17.57 20.00 26.83
N GLN A 114 -17.63 19.14 27.85
CA GLN A 114 -18.80 18.95 28.70
C GLN A 114 -18.80 19.98 29.83
#